data_AF-A0A517T260-F1
#
_entry.id   AF-A0A517T260-F1
#
_cell.length_a   1.000
_cell.length_b   1.000
_cell.length_c   1.000
_cell.angle_alpha   90.00
_cell.angle_beta   90.00
_cell.angle_gamma   90.00
#
_symmetry.space_group_name_H-M   'P 1'
#
loop_
_entity.id
_entity.type
_entity.pdbx_description
1 polymer ?
#
loop_
_entity_poly.entity_id
_entity_poly.type
_entity_poly.pdbx_seq_one_letter_code
_entity_poly.pdbx_strand_id
1 'polypeptide(L)' 'MEFQINDSRPARRRCLRCGKDFSSRGPGNRICHPCRKINNRLGFIPESVMQKLRGTKRRNGFPMDPEQI' A
#
# COMPACT_ATOMS: atom_id res chain seq x y z
N MET A 1 -10.16 -23.05 4.87
CA MET A 1 -10.92 -22.25 3.89
C MET A 1 -10.01 -21.15 3.38
N GLU A 2 -9.40 -21.36 2.22
CA GLU A 2 -8.61 -20.34 1.53
C GLU A 2 -9.58 -19.37 0.86
N PHE A 3 -9.70 -18.16 1.41
CA PHE A 3 -10.40 -17.07 0.71
C PHE A 3 -9.50 -16.57 -0.41
N GLN A 4 -9.53 -17.26 -1.56
CA GLN A 4 -8.94 -16.74 -2.78
C GLN A 4 -9.80 -15.56 -3.28
N ILE A 5 -9.53 -14.36 -2.76
CA ILE A 5 -10.06 -13.11 -3.33
C ILE A 5 -9.27 -12.81 -4.61
N ASN A 6 -9.44 -13.66 -5.62
CA ASN A 6 -9.01 -13.43 -6.99
C ASN A 6 -10.08 -12.62 -7.73
N ASP A 7 -10.55 -11.53 -7.14
CA ASP A 7 -11.38 -10.56 -7.85
C ASP A 7 -10.47 -9.60 -8.63
N SER A 8 -9.82 -10.17 -9.64
CA SER A 8 -8.94 -9.50 -10.61
C SER A 8 -9.70 -8.52 -11.50
N ARG A 9 -11.03 -8.43 -11.35
CA ARG A 9 -11.87 -7.55 -12.13
C ARG A 9 -11.50 -6.09 -11.83
N PRO A 10 -11.23 -5.29 -12.87
CA PRO A 10 -10.95 -3.88 -12.68
C PRO A 10 -12.18 -3.20 -12.05
N ALA A 11 -12.00 -2.56 -10.91
CA ALA A 11 -13.04 -1.76 -10.27
C ALA A 11 -12.68 -0.28 -10.35
N ARG A 12 -13.67 0.59 -10.58
CA ARG A 12 -13.49 2.04 -10.40
C ARG A 12 -13.30 2.34 -8.91
N ARG A 13 -12.20 2.98 -8.57
CA ARG A 13 -11.86 3.37 -7.20
C ARG A 13 -11.34 4.81 -7.17
N ARG A 14 -11.53 5.47 -6.03
CA ARG A 14 -10.97 6.80 -5.76
C ARG A 14 -9.55 6.67 -5.22
N CYS A 15 -8.60 7.41 -5.79
CA CYS A 15 -7.20 7.41 -5.35
C CYS A 15 -7.06 8.04 -3.96
N LEU A 16 -6.44 7.34 -3.01
CA LEU A 16 -6.24 7.86 -1.65
C LEU A 16 -5.23 9.02 -1.57
N ARG A 17 -4.41 9.24 -2.62
CA ARG A 17 -3.45 10.34 -2.65
C ARG A 17 -3.99 11.61 -3.31
N CYS A 18 -4.67 11.49 -4.45
CA CYS A 18 -5.10 12.65 -5.25
C CYS A 18 -6.62 12.78 -5.40
N GLY A 19 -7.40 11.84 -4.87
CA GLY A 19 -8.86 11.88 -4.92
C GLY A 19 -9.50 11.63 -6.28
N LYS A 20 -8.72 11.40 -7.35
CA LYS A 20 -9.23 11.10 -8.69
C LYS A 20 -9.68 9.65 -8.82
N ASP A 21 -10.70 9.40 -9.63
CA ASP A 21 -11.14 8.06 -9.97
C ASP A 21 -10.17 7.37 -10.95
N PHE A 22 -9.94 6.08 -10.75
CA PHE A 22 -9.09 5.26 -11.61
C PHE A 22 -9.55 3.80 -11.60
N SER A 23 -9.12 3.04 -12.61
CA SER A 23 -9.34 1.59 -12.68
C SER A 23 -8.28 0.86 -11.86
N SER A 24 -8.72 0.05 -10.91
CA SER A 24 -7.85 -0.69 -9.99
C SER A 24 -8.06 -2.19 -10.14
N ARG A 25 -6.97 -2.94 -10.34
CA ARG A 25 -6.96 -4.41 -10.35
C ARG A 25 -6.63 -4.91 -8.94
N GLY A 26 -7.60 -5.55 -8.28
CA GLY A 26 -7.47 -6.11 -6.94
C GLY A 26 -7.72 -5.15 -5.77
N PRO A 27 -8.02 -5.68 -4.57
CA PRO A 27 -8.45 -4.90 -3.40
C PRO A 27 -7.35 -4.01 -2.77
N GLY A 28 -6.07 -4.37 -2.95
CA GLY A 28 -4.94 -3.65 -2.36
C GLY A 28 -4.56 -2.35 -3.09
N ASN A 29 -4.94 -2.19 -4.36
CA ASN A 29 -4.48 -1.08 -5.18
C ASN A 29 -5.41 0.14 -5.09
N ARG A 30 -5.27 0.98 -4.05
CA ARG A 30 -6.06 2.23 -3.91
C ARG A 30 -5.30 3.51 -4.29
N ILE A 31 -4.14 3.38 -4.91
CA ILE A 31 -3.34 4.50 -5.43
C ILE A 31 -3.27 4.42 -6.95
N CYS A 32 -3.64 5.50 -7.64
CA CYS A 32 -3.59 5.54 -9.10
C CYS A 32 -2.15 5.44 -9.62
N HIS A 33 -2.00 4.94 -10.85
CA HIS A 33 -0.68 4.72 -11.45
C HIS A 33 0.26 5.94 -11.42
N PRO A 34 -0.19 7.18 -11.71
CA PRO A 34 0.65 8.37 -11.56
C PRO A 34 1.13 8.60 -10.12
N CYS A 35 0.23 8.50 -9.14
CA CYS A 35 0.57 8.66 -7.73
C CYS A 35 1.51 7.56 -7.23
N ARG A 36 1.37 6.33 -7.73
CA ARG A 36 2.29 5.23 -7.43
C ARG A 36 3.70 5.53 -7.94
N LYS A 37 3.84 6.04 -9.16
CA LYS A 37 5.15 6.49 -9.68
C LYS A 37 5.79 7.55 -8.80
N ILE A 38 5.01 8.50 -8.29
CA ILE A 38 5.54 9.54 -7.38
C ILE A 38 5.93 8.93 -6.02
N ASN A 39 5.14 8.02 -5.46
CA ASN A 39 5.52 7.31 -4.23
C ASN A 39 6.85 6.56 -4.42
N ASN A 40 7.02 5.88 -5.55
CA ASN A 40 8.24 5.13 -5.84
C ASN A 40 9.47 6.04 -6.08
N ARG A 41 9.26 7.32 -6.42
CA ARG A 41 10.35 8.31 -6.61
C ARG A 41 10.89 8.88 -5.30
N LEU A 42 10.17 8.75 -4.18
CA LEU A 42 10.64 9.23 -2.88
C LEU A 42 11.80 8.42 -2.30
N GLY A 43 12.33 7.44 -3.06
CA GLY A 43 13.46 6.62 -2.66
C GLY A 43 13.10 5.58 -1.60
N PHE A 44 14.01 4.64 -1.38
CA PHE A 44 13.94 3.74 -0.24
C PHE A 44 14.19 4.55 1.03
N ILE A 45 13.13 4.97 1.71
CA ILE A 45 13.25 5.49 3.07
C ILE A 45 13.41 4.26 3.97
N PRO A 46 14.55 4.11 4.70
CA PRO A 46 14.76 2.97 5.56
C PRO A 46 13.58 2.80 6.51
N GLU A 47 13.16 1.56 6.77
CA GLU A 47 12.03 1.32 7.66
C GLU A 47 12.31 1.91 9.05
N SER A 48 13.56 1.97 9.50
CA SER A 48 13.97 2.65 10.75
C SER A 48 13.59 4.15 10.78
N VAL A 49 13.69 4.85 9.65
CA VAL A 49 13.26 6.25 9.53
C VAL A 49 11.74 6.33 9.51
N MET A 50 11.08 5.42 8.79
CA MET A 50 9.61 5.35 8.77
C MET A 50 9.02 5.10 10.15
N GLN A 51 9.63 4.23 10.97
CA GLN A 51 9.16 3.94 12.32
C GLN A 51 9.14 5.19 13.21
N LYS A 52 10.10 6.12 13.04
CA LYS A 52 10.10 7.40 13.76
C LYS A 52 8.97 8.33 13.32
N LEU A 53 8.57 8.28 12.05
CA LEU A 53 7.55 9.17 11.48
C LEU A 53 6.12 8.68 11.70
N ARG A 54 5.86 7.37 11.57
CA ARG A 54 4.51 6.78 11.61
C ARG A 54 4.32 5.69 12.67
N GLY A 55 5.33 5.45 13.52
CA GLY A 55 5.35 4.36 14.48
C GLY A 55 5.74 3.00 13.87
N THR A 56 5.95 2.01 14.74
CA THR A 56 6.36 0.65 14.35
C THR A 56 5.20 -0.15 13.77
N LYS A 57 5.39 -0.75 12.59
CA LYS A 57 4.42 -1.69 12.01
C LYS A 57 4.25 -2.91 12.92
N ARG A 58 3.00 -3.33 13.09
CA ARG A 58 2.65 -4.52 13.89
C ARG A 58 1.78 -5.46 13.09
N ARG A 59 1.98 -6.77 13.24
CA ARG A 59 1.11 -7.83 12.72
C ARG A 59 0.37 -8.44 13.91
N ASN A 60 -0.97 -8.29 13.94
CA ASN A 60 -1.81 -8.77 15.03
C ASN A 60 -1.34 -8.32 16.43
N GLY A 61 -0.84 -7.09 16.53
CA GLY A 61 -0.35 -6.54 17.78
C GLY A 61 1.11 -6.91 18.13
N PHE A 62 1.83 -7.64 17.29
CA PHE A 62 3.28 -7.92 17.48
C PHE A 62 4.14 -7.08 16.53
N PRO A 63 5.28 -6.52 16.97
CA PRO A 63 6.18 -5.77 16.08
C PRO A 63 6.59 -6.62 14.87
N MET A 64 6.56 -6.02 13.68
CA MET A 64 7.10 -6.66 12.48
C MET A 64 8.59 -6.37 12.37
N ASP A 65 9.36 -7.39 12.02
CA ASP A 65 10.77 -7.23 11.74
C ASP A 65 10.97 -6.36 10.49
N PRO A 66 11.90 -5.38 10.50
CA PRO A 66 12.25 -4.56 9.34
C PRO A 66 12.60 -5.37 8.09
N GLU A 67 13.13 -6.58 8.24
CA GLU A 67 13.55 -7.46 7.13
C GLU A 67 12.37 -8.20 6.49
N GLN A 68 11.20 -8.21 7.14
CA GLN A 68 9.97 -8.84 6.65
C GLN A 68 8.97 -7.85 6.01
N ILE A 69 9.37 -6.59 5.81
CA ILE A 69 8.52 -5.49 5.33
C ILE A 69 8.75 -5.16 3.85
#